data_AF-A0A2V8CCU5-F1
#
_entry.id   AF-A0A2V8CCU5-F1
#
_cell.length_a   1.000
_cell.length_b   1.000
_cell.length_c   1.000
_cell.angle_alpha   90.00
_cell.angle_beta   90.00
_cell.angle_gamma   90.00
#
_symmetry.space_group_name_H-M   'P 1'
#
loop_
_entity.id
_entity.type
_entity.pdbx_description
1 polymer ?
#
loop_
_entity_poly.entity_id
_entity_poly.type
_entity_poly.pdbx_seq_one_letter_code
_entity_poly.pdbx_strand_id
1 'polypeptide(L)'
;MTSRVAILRVTPETILSDVDRLVDLAGVSVALDSSKTTILKDNISWHFPFPAANTTPWQLEGTIQALARRGFADQVCVQNKTVVTNAFKGEDLNHYVPIVKRYGIPVLYNFVEKDMTWVSYEPKAPMRVLKRIYPEGIHIP
;
A
#
# COMPACT_ATOMS: atom_id res chain seq x y z
N MET A 1 13.73 19.86 -5.58
CA MET A 1 12.96 19.03 -6.53
C MET A 1 11.58 19.62 -6.67
N THR A 2 11.10 19.79 -7.90
CA THR A 2 9.70 20.13 -8.17
C THR A 2 8.85 18.87 -8.10
N SER A 3 7.69 18.96 -7.46
CA SER A 3 6.74 17.84 -7.40
C SER A 3 6.21 17.53 -8.81
N ARG A 4 6.06 16.24 -9.14
CA ARG A 4 5.51 15.77 -10.41
C ARG A 4 4.16 15.11 -10.16
N VAL A 5 3.16 15.52 -10.93
CA VAL A 5 1.80 14.96 -10.88
C VAL A 5 1.43 14.50 -12.29
N ALA A 6 0.97 13.25 -12.42
CA ALA A 6 0.51 12.68 -13.67
C ALA A 6 -0.99 12.34 -13.56
N ILE A 7 -1.75 12.67 -14.60
CA ILE A 7 -3.18 12.40 -14.69
C ILE A 7 -3.45 11.81 -16.08
N LEU A 8 -4.20 10.72 -16.13
CA LEU A 8 -4.61 10.08 -17.37
C LEU A 8 -6.12 9.90 -17.39
N ARG A 9 -6.71 10.15 -18.56
CA ARG A 9 -8.05 9.65 -18.88
C ARG A 9 -7.90 8.19 -19.31
N VAL A 10 -8.70 7.32 -18.73
CA VAL A 10 -8.62 5.86 -18.91
C VAL A 10 -9.96 5.30 -19.34
N THR A 11 -9.96 4.09 -19.89
CA THR A 11 -11.18 3.29 -20.12
C THR A 11 -11.04 1.92 -19.46
N PRO A 12 -12.14 1.19 -19.22
CA PRO A 12 -12.07 -0.15 -18.64
C PRO A 12 -11.18 -1.12 -19.46
N GLU A 13 -11.16 -0.97 -20.78
CA GLU A 13 -10.44 -1.86 -21.71
C GLU A 13 -8.92 -1.71 -21.60
N THR A 14 -8.43 -0.53 -21.22
CA THR A 14 -7.00 -0.19 -21.19
C THR A 14 -6.45 0.00 -19.78
N ILE A 15 -7.27 -0.23 -18.74
CA ILE A 15 -6.96 0.19 -17.37
C ILE A 15 -5.60 -0.30 -16.85
N LEU A 16 -5.19 -1.54 -17.15
CA LEU A 16 -3.90 -2.08 -16.70
C LEU A 16 -2.72 -1.41 -17.42
N SER A 17 -2.81 -1.22 -18.74
CA SER A 17 -1.80 -0.48 -19.50
C SER A 17 -1.76 1.01 -19.16
N ASP A 18 -2.91 1.58 -18.79
CA ASP A 18 -2.99 2.97 -18.36
C ASP A 18 -2.32 3.17 -16.98
N VAL A 19 -2.48 2.22 -16.05
CA VAL A 19 -1.74 2.23 -14.78
C VAL A 19 -0.24 2.12 -15.03
N ASP A 20 0.19 1.24 -15.94
CA ASP A 20 1.60 1.11 -16.32
C ASP A 20 2.17 2.43 -16.87
N ARG A 21 1.43 3.10 -17.75
CA ARG A 21 1.79 4.43 -18.28
C ARG A 21 1.78 5.50 -17.19
N LEU A 22 0.83 5.46 -16.25
CA LEU A 22 0.73 6.42 -15.16
C LEU A 22 1.96 6.35 -14.25
N VAL A 23 2.41 5.13 -13.91
CA VAL A 23 3.61 4.88 -13.10
C VAL A 23 4.86 5.42 -13.79
N ASP A 24 4.95 5.28 -15.12
CA ASP A 24 6.03 5.87 -15.92
C ASP A 24 6.04 7.40 -15.85
N LEU A 25 4.89 8.01 -16.16
CA LEU A 25 4.73 9.46 -16.20
C LEU A 25 4.99 10.09 -14.84
N ALA A 26 4.60 9.41 -13.76
CA ALA A 26 4.87 9.83 -12.39
C ALA A 26 6.38 9.77 -12.03
N GLY A 27 7.20 9.05 -12.81
CA GLY A 27 8.64 8.94 -12.60
C GLY A 27 9.02 7.99 -11.47
N VAL A 28 8.24 6.93 -11.25
CA VAL A 28 8.44 6.01 -10.11
C VAL A 28 9.84 5.38 -10.09
N SER A 29 10.38 4.98 -11.25
CA SER A 29 11.73 4.40 -11.34
C SER A 29 12.86 5.37 -10.96
N VAL A 30 12.59 6.68 -10.97
CA VAL A 30 13.55 7.71 -10.57
C VAL A 30 13.36 8.07 -9.10
N ALA A 31 12.12 8.00 -8.61
CA ALA A 31 11.76 8.43 -7.25
C ALA A 31 11.96 7.35 -6.19
N LEU A 32 11.86 6.06 -6.56
CA LEU A 32 11.97 4.93 -5.63
C LEU A 32 13.20 4.07 -5.92
N ASP A 33 13.76 3.48 -4.86
CA ASP A 33 14.88 2.54 -4.93
C ASP A 33 14.36 1.11 -5.14
N SER A 34 14.59 0.56 -6.34
CA SER A 34 14.16 -0.80 -6.70
C SER A 34 14.95 -1.91 -6.01
N SER A 35 16.06 -1.59 -5.33
CA SER A 35 16.80 -2.55 -4.51
C SER A 35 16.14 -2.82 -3.15
N LYS A 36 15.08 -2.08 -2.80
CA LYS A 36 14.35 -2.21 -1.54
C LYS A 36 13.01 -2.89 -1.75
N THR A 37 12.55 -3.57 -0.69
CA THR A 37 11.19 -4.08 -0.60
C THR A 37 10.20 -2.93 -0.80
N THR A 38 9.31 -3.08 -1.77
CA THR A 38 8.24 -2.12 -2.04
C THR A 38 6.98 -2.55 -1.33
N ILE A 39 6.51 -1.73 -0.40
CA ILE A 39 5.25 -1.96 0.30
C ILE A 39 4.09 -1.45 -0.56
N LEU A 40 3.25 -2.36 -1.01
CA LEU A 40 1.95 -2.07 -1.58
C LEU A 40 0.97 -1.86 -0.43
N LYS A 41 0.67 -0.59 -0.14
CA LYS A 41 -0.31 -0.23 0.89
C LYS A 41 -1.69 -0.09 0.27
N ASP A 42 -2.47 -1.16 0.29
CA ASP A 42 -3.87 -1.10 -0.08
C ASP A 42 -4.69 -0.34 0.98
N ASN A 43 -5.86 0.12 0.57
CA ASN A 43 -6.81 0.79 1.46
C ASN A 43 -8.15 0.07 1.45
N ILE A 44 -8.58 -0.40 2.62
CA ILE A 44 -9.91 -0.97 2.86
C ILE A 44 -10.60 -0.14 3.93
N SER A 45 -11.41 0.83 3.51
CA SER A 45 -12.22 1.64 4.41
C SER A 45 -13.41 0.86 4.97
N TRP A 46 -13.96 -0.06 4.15
CA TRP A 46 -15.06 -0.96 4.49
C TRP A 46 -14.82 -2.34 3.88
N HIS A 47 -15.28 -3.40 4.53
CA HIS A 47 -15.06 -4.80 4.09
C HIS A 47 -15.66 -5.13 2.74
N PHE A 48 -16.74 -4.44 2.39
CA PHE A 48 -17.46 -4.69 1.15
C PHE A 48 -16.83 -3.92 -0.01
N PRO A 49 -17.16 -4.32 -1.26
CA PRO A 49 -16.66 -3.64 -2.45
C PRO A 49 -17.21 -2.21 -2.55
N PHE A 50 -16.40 -1.24 -2.13
CA PHE A 50 -16.68 0.19 -2.30
C PHE A 50 -15.57 0.83 -3.14
N PRO A 51 -15.63 0.76 -4.49
CA PRO A 51 -14.54 1.21 -5.37
C PRO A 51 -14.13 2.68 -5.20
N ALA A 52 -15.02 3.53 -4.68
CA ALA A 52 -14.73 4.94 -4.41
C ALA A 52 -13.96 5.15 -3.09
N ALA A 53 -13.95 4.16 -2.19
CA ALA A 53 -13.34 4.25 -0.86
C ALA A 53 -12.24 3.20 -0.62
N ASN A 54 -12.19 2.15 -1.44
CA ASN A 54 -11.22 1.07 -1.34
C ASN A 54 -10.31 1.05 -2.56
N THR A 55 -9.12 0.46 -2.41
CA THR A 55 -8.29 0.09 -3.56
C THR A 55 -9.09 -0.81 -4.50
N THR A 56 -9.01 -0.56 -5.79
CA THR A 56 -9.71 -1.40 -6.76
C THR A 56 -8.84 -2.58 -7.19
N PRO A 57 -9.43 -3.73 -7.58
CA PRO A 57 -8.66 -4.89 -8.03
C PRO A 57 -7.71 -4.55 -9.18
N TRP A 58 -8.17 -3.78 -10.17
CA TRP A 58 -7.35 -3.37 -11.32
C TRP A 58 -6.27 -2.35 -10.94
N GLN A 59 -6.48 -1.51 -9.93
CA GLN A 59 -5.43 -0.64 -9.40
C GLN A 59 -4.33 -1.47 -8.74
N LEU A 60 -4.70 -2.47 -7.93
CA LEU A 60 -3.73 -3.35 -7.27
C LEU A 60 -2.94 -4.17 -8.31
N GLU A 61 -3.63 -4.87 -9.21
CA GLU A 61 -3.01 -5.68 -10.27
C GLU A 61 -2.15 -4.84 -11.21
N GLY A 62 -2.67 -3.70 -11.67
CA GLY A 62 -1.93 -2.79 -12.55
C GLY A 62 -0.66 -2.25 -11.90
N THR A 63 -0.73 -1.91 -10.61
CA THR A 63 0.44 -1.42 -9.85
C THR A 63 1.49 -2.50 -9.69
N ILE A 64 1.08 -3.73 -9.32
CA ILE A 64 1.98 -4.89 -9.21
C ILE A 64 2.74 -5.12 -10.51
N GLN A 65 2.01 -5.17 -11.63
CA GLN A 65 2.61 -5.40 -12.95
C GLN A 65 3.55 -4.26 -13.37
N ALA A 66 3.13 -3.01 -13.16
CA ALA A 66 3.92 -1.83 -13.55
C ALA A 66 5.24 -1.75 -12.76
N LEU A 67 5.21 -2.05 -11.47
CA LEU A 67 6.40 -2.09 -10.62
C LEU A 67 7.31 -3.25 -11.00
N ALA A 68 6.77 -4.46 -11.21
CA ALA A 68 7.56 -5.61 -11.61
C ALA A 68 8.30 -5.37 -12.93
N ARG A 69 7.66 -4.75 -13.93
CA ARG A 69 8.28 -4.36 -15.22
C ARG A 69 9.46 -3.40 -15.06
N ARG A 70 9.53 -2.67 -13.94
CA ARG A 70 10.55 -1.67 -13.63
C ARG A 70 11.63 -2.18 -12.66
N GLY A 71 11.64 -3.49 -12.38
CA GLY A 71 12.65 -4.11 -11.54
C GLY A 71 12.36 -4.08 -10.04
N PHE A 72 11.18 -3.62 -9.62
CA PHE A 72 10.71 -3.74 -8.24
C PHE A 72 10.19 -5.18 -8.02
N ALA A 73 11.12 -6.13 -7.96
CA ALA A 73 10.79 -7.56 -7.86
C ALA A 73 10.35 -7.96 -6.45
N ASP A 74 10.88 -7.29 -5.42
CA ASP A 74 10.51 -7.52 -4.03
C ASP A 74 9.35 -6.60 -3.64
N GLN A 75 8.14 -7.14 -3.72
CA GLN A 75 6.89 -6.43 -3.40
C GLN A 75 6.14 -7.19 -2.32
N VAL A 76 5.61 -6.47 -1.32
CA VAL A 76 4.77 -7.02 -0.25
C VAL A 76 3.50 -6.19 -0.10
N CYS A 77 2.36 -6.84 0.09
CA CYS A 77 1.11 -6.17 0.40
C CYS A 77 0.95 -6.07 1.93
N VAL A 78 0.72 -4.87 2.47
CA VAL A 78 0.63 -4.67 3.92
C VAL A 78 -0.73 -4.10 4.30
N GLN A 79 -1.60 -4.92 4.86
CA GLN A 79 -2.93 -4.52 5.26
C GLN A 79 -2.98 -3.95 6.68
N ASN A 80 -3.96 -3.07 6.92
CA ASN A 80 -4.24 -2.53 8.25
C ASN A 80 -5.61 -2.95 8.79
N LYS A 81 -5.70 -2.94 10.12
CA LYS A 81 -6.96 -3.02 10.84
C LYS A 81 -7.42 -1.62 11.21
N THR A 82 -8.70 -1.34 10.98
CA THR A 82 -9.36 -0.14 11.51
C THR A 82 -10.46 -0.58 12.48
N VAL A 83 -11.05 0.39 13.20
CA VAL A 83 -12.18 0.13 14.11
C VAL A 83 -13.43 -0.40 13.41
N VAL A 84 -13.57 -0.12 12.10
CA VAL A 84 -14.71 -0.55 11.27
C VAL A 84 -14.33 -1.67 10.33
N THR A 85 -13.05 -2.11 10.34
CA THR A 85 -12.48 -2.97 9.31
C THR A 85 -11.93 -4.33 9.81
N ASN A 86 -12.44 -5.46 9.30
CA ASN A 86 -11.86 -6.82 9.33
C ASN A 86 -10.99 -7.16 8.08
N ALA A 87 -9.70 -6.83 8.10
CA ALA A 87 -8.79 -7.00 6.96
C ALA A 87 -8.96 -8.34 6.18
N PHE A 88 -9.00 -9.48 6.89
CA PHE A 88 -9.17 -10.82 6.31
C PHE A 88 -10.45 -11.00 5.48
N LYS A 89 -11.57 -10.42 5.92
CA LYS A 89 -12.80 -10.42 5.10
C LYS A 89 -12.68 -9.45 3.93
N GLY A 90 -12.02 -8.32 4.16
CA GLY A 90 -11.88 -7.25 3.18
C GLY A 90 -11.08 -7.68 1.96
N GLU A 91 -9.95 -8.36 2.16
CA GLU A 91 -9.09 -8.82 1.06
C GLU A 91 -9.79 -9.84 0.14
N ASP A 92 -10.69 -10.65 0.70
CA ASP A 92 -11.45 -11.64 -0.07
C ASP A 92 -12.61 -10.98 -0.81
N LEU A 93 -13.44 -10.21 -0.10
CA LEU A 93 -14.61 -9.54 -0.67
C LEU A 93 -14.23 -8.47 -1.71
N ASN A 94 -13.09 -7.80 -1.56
CA ASN A 94 -12.58 -6.86 -2.57
C ASN A 94 -11.74 -7.55 -3.66
N HIS A 95 -11.69 -8.88 -3.68
CA HIS A 95 -11.00 -9.68 -4.70
C HIS A 95 -9.49 -9.43 -4.81
N TYR A 96 -8.82 -9.12 -3.70
CA TYR A 96 -7.36 -8.97 -3.67
C TYR A 96 -6.66 -10.33 -3.59
N VAL A 97 -7.24 -11.28 -2.87
CA VAL A 97 -6.67 -12.63 -2.65
C VAL A 97 -6.28 -13.33 -3.96
N PRO A 98 -7.12 -13.38 -5.01
CA PRO A 98 -6.72 -14.00 -6.28
C PRO A 98 -5.54 -13.29 -6.95
N ILE A 99 -5.46 -11.96 -6.84
CA ILE A 99 -4.41 -11.15 -7.46
C ILE A 99 -3.08 -11.41 -6.77
N VAL A 100 -3.00 -11.21 -5.45
CA VAL A 100 -1.75 -11.39 -4.70
C VAL A 100 -1.22 -12.82 -4.83
N LYS A 101 -2.11 -13.83 -4.87
CA LYS A 101 -1.73 -15.23 -5.14
C LYS A 101 -1.20 -15.42 -6.56
N ARG A 102 -1.86 -14.85 -7.57
CA ARG A 102 -1.44 -14.96 -8.98
C ARG A 102 -0.02 -14.43 -9.20
N TYR A 103 0.34 -13.35 -8.50
CA TYR A 103 1.63 -12.69 -8.64
C TYR A 103 2.64 -13.06 -7.54
N GLY A 104 2.29 -13.96 -6.63
CA GLY A 104 3.19 -14.38 -5.54
C GLY A 104 3.53 -13.27 -4.55
N ILE A 105 2.65 -12.28 -4.37
CA ILE A 105 2.86 -11.15 -3.45
C ILE A 105 2.52 -11.59 -2.02
N PRO A 106 3.47 -11.57 -1.07
CA PRO A 106 3.18 -11.84 0.33
C PRO A 106 2.20 -10.80 0.89
N VAL A 107 1.26 -11.26 1.72
CA VAL A 107 0.37 -10.38 2.49
C VAL A 107 0.79 -10.41 3.95
N LEU A 108 1.10 -9.24 4.49
CA LEU A 108 1.45 -9.02 5.89
C LEU A 108 0.41 -8.10 6.55
N TYR A 109 0.25 -8.22 7.86
CA TYR A 109 -0.72 -7.43 8.60
C TYR A 109 -0.02 -6.58 9.66
N ASN A 110 -0.19 -5.25 9.59
CA ASN A 110 0.46 -4.32 10.53
C ASN A 110 -0.14 -4.31 11.95
N PHE A 111 -0.85 -5.37 12.32
CA PHE A 111 -1.51 -5.55 13.61
C PHE A 111 -1.43 -7.00 14.10
N VAL A 112 -0.74 -7.87 13.35
CA VAL A 112 -0.46 -9.25 13.75
C VAL A 112 1.00 -9.31 14.18
N GLU A 113 1.22 -9.75 15.41
CA GLU A 113 2.55 -9.75 16.06
C GLU A 113 3.63 -10.51 15.25
N LYS A 114 3.24 -11.59 14.56
CA LYS A 114 4.18 -12.36 13.74
C LYS A 114 4.67 -11.61 12.48
N ASP A 115 3.93 -10.59 12.03
CA ASP A 115 4.19 -9.86 10.79
C ASP A 115 4.82 -8.48 11.05
N MET A 116 4.83 -8.02 12.32
CA MET A 116 5.28 -6.69 12.67
C MET A 116 5.71 -6.60 14.13
N THR A 117 6.84 -5.95 14.37
CA THR A 117 7.37 -5.64 15.71
C THR A 117 7.29 -4.14 15.96
N TRP A 118 6.94 -3.76 17.18
CA TRP A 118 6.97 -2.36 17.60
C TRP A 118 8.30 -2.04 18.26
N VAL A 119 8.90 -0.91 17.89
CA VAL A 119 10.14 -0.41 18.52
C VAL A 119 9.89 0.92 19.20
N SER A 120 10.56 1.11 20.33
CA SER A 120 10.55 2.41 21.01
C SER A 120 11.24 3.45 20.13
N TYR A 121 10.61 4.62 19.96
CA TYR A 121 11.11 5.72 19.16
C TYR A 121 11.07 7.01 19.95
N GLU A 122 12.23 7.64 20.15
CA GLU A 122 12.32 8.99 20.70
C GLU A 122 12.39 10.00 19.55
N PRO A 123 11.39 10.88 19.39
CA PRO A 123 11.42 11.91 18.37
C PRO A 123 12.58 12.88 18.58
N LYS A 124 13.30 13.19 17.51
CA LYS A 124 14.42 14.17 17.54
C LYS A 124 13.98 15.60 17.85
N ALA A 125 12.69 15.90 17.66
CA ALA A 125 12.09 17.20 17.90
C ALA A 125 11.19 17.18 19.13
N PRO A 126 11.02 18.32 19.84
CA PRO A 126 10.11 18.40 20.98
C PRO A 126 8.65 18.17 20.54
N MET A 127 7.98 17.20 21.16
CA MET A 127 6.58 16.88 20.87
C MET A 127 5.63 17.71 21.73
N ARG A 128 4.68 18.42 21.09
CA ARG A 128 3.71 19.29 21.78
C ARG A 128 2.75 18.53 22.69
N VAL A 129 2.20 17.41 22.20
CA VAL A 129 1.13 16.66 22.88
C VAL A 129 1.39 15.16 22.96
N LEU A 130 2.23 14.59 22.08
CA LEU A 130 2.38 13.13 21.98
C LEU A 130 2.82 12.48 23.30
N LYS A 131 3.69 13.12 24.10
CA LYS A 131 4.10 12.59 25.42
C LYS A 131 2.95 12.50 26.43
N ARG A 132 1.88 13.28 26.26
CA ARG A 132 0.67 13.20 27.09
C ARG A 132 -0.28 12.10 26.63
N ILE A 133 -0.35 11.87 25.31
CA ILE A 133 -1.18 10.83 24.70
C ILE A 133 -0.54 9.44 24.89
N TYR A 134 0.79 9.38 24.81
CA TYR A 134 1.60 8.17 24.92
C TYR A 134 2.55 8.29 26.13
N PRO A 135 2.04 8.19 27.37
CA PRO A 135 2.85 8.35 28.58
C PRO A 135 3.89 7.23 28.74
N GLU A 136 3.65 6.06 28.15
CA GLU A 136 4.53 4.88 28.19
C GLU A 136 5.63 4.92 27.10
N GLY A 137 5.73 6.03 26.36
CA GLY A 137 6.67 6.18 25.26
C GLY A 137 6.02 5.95 23.90
N ILE A 138 6.63 6.54 22.87
CA ILE A 138 6.16 6.44 21.49
C ILE A 138 6.76 5.18 20.89
N HIS A 139 5.91 4.35 20.32
CA HIS A 139 6.32 3.17 19.59
C HIS A 139 5.93 3.34 18.13
N ILE A 140 6.81 2.89 17.24
CA ILE A 140 6.55 2.85 15.80
C ILE A 140 6.70 1.41 15.31
N PRO A 141 5.95 1.02 14.26
CA PRO A 141 6.18 -0.23 13.57
C PRO A 141 7.53 -0.25 12.85
#